data_AF-A0A2U3QVN2-F1
#
_entry.id   AF-A0A2U3QVN2-F1
#
_cell.length_a   1.000
_cell.length_b   1.000
_cell.length_c   1.000
_cell.angle_alpha   90.00
_cell.angle_beta   90.00
_cell.angle_gamma   90.00
#
_symmetry.space_group_name_H-M   'P 1'
#
loop_
_entity.id
_entity.type
_entity.pdbx_description
1 polymer ?
#
loop_
_entity_poly.entity_id
_entity_poly.type
_entity_poly.pdbx_seq_one_letter_code
_entity_poly.pdbx_strand_id
1 'polypeptide(L)'
;MSLQLLVSRFLLYTITTTMMLFIQPSSADIYYHIKHIDNRVYIKADFGKYSANKQIKLYIPSNIWGIYYDKQIKNIKVYDGNFNVQNSIAILNTDGPLKIEYELINITKDEFLAEFANRYYHFFDKQRFYMLGLGSFIYPDEKNDDKENVVIDISSTAKKIAYNFPSYFYKSPINVPFKKLQEIIIFGNEDFYFKNDKDITILVWTTDNALGKYLNDIASNVFIKHKEFWDNTEKMILVVSIPNPFISKRNKLGATVISNSIIAFINPNANEEEDLYRLFSHEILHFWFGSNMLNGPKWFTEGFTDYYVDKINYYYSGNFQKFISNYNKKLYLYFSSPFSNLTDKDIEQHFFNLQVVEKLPYLKGYLIAGQVDSITDLDAVLKLMFKNCKENKQKCVFSPRLLAEYIQNISIVQQKHIYSLISNFNKAKLVYSFLGKAILSSKIIPSVKYINLNITSIIKNRYITGKYLNSLDSSFDVNKSYTLLNIEQDYENNLRFFIEDVGKSQEFFPATVPIITKIPQYSLKKQS
;
A
#
# COMPACT_ATOMS: atom_id res chain seq x y z
N MET A 1 -13.38 56.13 -25.07
CA MET A 1 -13.95 55.09 -24.19
C MET A 1 -14.00 55.66 -22.79
N SER A 2 -15.18 55.96 -22.25
CA SER A 2 -15.31 56.74 -21.01
C SER A 2 -14.97 55.92 -19.76
N LEU A 3 -14.37 56.59 -18.77
CA LEU A 3 -13.95 56.03 -17.48
C LEU A 3 -15.10 55.28 -16.75
N GLN A 4 -16.35 55.66 -17.02
CA GLN A 4 -17.56 54.98 -16.51
C GLN A 4 -17.72 53.54 -16.99
N LEU A 5 -17.27 53.20 -18.20
CA LEU A 5 -17.34 51.84 -18.75
C LEU A 5 -16.24 50.92 -18.16
N LEU A 6 -15.15 51.50 -17.66
CA LEU A 6 -14.08 50.75 -17.00
C LEU A 6 -14.46 50.40 -15.55
N VAL A 7 -15.06 51.35 -14.82
CA VAL A 7 -15.51 51.16 -13.43
C VAL A 7 -16.69 50.20 -13.35
N SER A 8 -17.63 50.24 -14.30
CA SER A 8 -18.75 49.30 -14.31
C SER A 8 -18.31 47.86 -14.61
N ARG A 9 -17.33 47.66 -15.49
CA ARG A 9 -16.75 46.33 -15.76
C ARG A 9 -15.93 45.82 -14.59
N PHE A 10 -15.20 46.69 -13.89
CA PHE A 10 -14.46 46.29 -12.69
C PHE A 10 -15.40 45.88 -11.55
N LEU A 11 -16.47 46.64 -11.29
CA LEU A 11 -17.48 46.28 -10.28
C LEU A 11 -18.25 45.00 -10.64
N LEU A 12 -18.59 44.80 -11.91
CA LEU A 12 -19.26 43.57 -12.34
C LEU A 12 -18.34 42.35 -12.21
N TYR A 13 -17.03 42.52 -12.43
CA TYR A 13 -16.03 41.46 -12.24
C TYR A 13 -15.81 41.15 -10.75
N THR A 14 -15.70 42.15 -9.88
CA THR A 14 -15.59 41.88 -8.42
C THR A 14 -16.87 41.30 -7.85
N ILE A 15 -18.06 41.73 -8.30
CA ILE A 15 -19.33 41.17 -7.82
C ILE A 15 -19.53 39.73 -8.34
N THR A 16 -19.19 39.41 -9.59
CA THR A 16 -19.28 38.03 -10.09
C THR A 16 -18.24 37.09 -9.47
N THR A 17 -17.03 37.56 -9.18
CA THR A 17 -15.99 36.75 -8.53
C THR A 17 -16.27 36.54 -7.03
N THR A 18 -16.98 37.47 -6.38
CA THR A 18 -17.38 37.34 -4.96
C THR A 18 -18.72 36.60 -4.79
N MET A 19 -19.63 36.65 -5.78
CA MET A 19 -20.89 35.88 -5.76
C MET A 19 -20.78 34.46 -6.31
N MET A 20 -19.74 34.12 -7.09
CA MET A 20 -19.48 32.71 -7.47
C MET A 20 -18.92 31.86 -6.31
N LEU A 21 -18.71 32.42 -5.11
CA LEU A 21 -18.22 31.69 -3.95
C LEU A 21 -19.31 31.02 -3.09
N PHE A 22 -20.61 31.22 -3.35
CA PHE A 22 -21.66 30.67 -2.49
C PHE A 22 -22.97 30.31 -3.23
N ILE A 23 -22.88 29.49 -4.27
CA ILE A 23 -24.03 28.66 -4.66
C ILE A 23 -23.66 27.24 -4.23
N GLN A 24 -23.95 26.92 -2.95
CA GLN A 24 -24.00 25.52 -2.54
C GLN A 24 -25.03 24.83 -3.44
N PRO A 25 -24.69 23.76 -4.18
CA PRO A 25 -25.72 22.89 -4.74
C PRO A 25 -26.56 22.40 -3.56
N SER A 26 -27.86 22.72 -3.59
CA SER A 26 -28.76 22.73 -2.43
C SER A 26 -29.15 21.33 -1.90
N SER A 27 -28.32 20.31 -2.12
CA SER A 27 -28.64 18.91 -1.80
C SER A 27 -27.46 18.09 -1.26
N ALA A 28 -26.30 18.71 -0.99
CA ALA A 28 -25.14 17.99 -0.47
C ALA A 28 -25.03 18.14 1.05
N ASP A 29 -24.96 17.00 1.75
CA ASP A 29 -24.83 16.96 3.21
C ASP A 29 -23.42 17.32 3.70
N ILE A 30 -22.43 17.18 2.79
CA ILE A 30 -21.01 17.43 3.04
C ILE A 30 -20.39 18.11 1.82
N TYR A 31 -19.69 19.21 2.06
CA TYR A 31 -18.99 19.97 1.02
C TYR A 31 -17.53 20.22 1.40
N TYR A 32 -16.60 19.89 0.51
CA TYR A 32 -15.18 20.24 0.63
C TYR A 32 -14.78 21.21 -0.48
N HIS A 33 -14.18 22.32 -0.10
CA HIS A 33 -13.45 23.20 -1.00
C HIS A 33 -11.94 23.01 -0.79
N ILE A 34 -11.27 22.50 -1.81
CA ILE A 34 -9.83 22.24 -1.83
C ILE A 34 -9.16 23.34 -2.64
N LYS A 35 -8.18 24.01 -2.04
CA LYS A 35 -7.40 25.06 -2.70
C LYS A 35 -5.91 24.72 -2.65
N HIS A 36 -5.35 24.34 -3.78
CA HIS A 36 -3.91 24.08 -3.94
C HIS A 36 -3.18 25.36 -4.37
N ILE A 37 -2.18 25.77 -3.57
CA ILE A 37 -1.32 26.92 -3.85
C ILE A 37 0.11 26.57 -3.46
N ASP A 38 1.04 26.75 -4.39
CA ASP A 38 2.47 26.49 -4.19
C ASP A 38 2.74 25.09 -3.61
N ASN A 39 3.21 24.97 -2.37
CA ASN A 39 3.56 23.71 -1.72
C ASN A 39 2.55 23.29 -0.63
N ARG A 40 1.31 23.77 -0.72
CA ARG A 40 0.26 23.54 0.29
C ARG A 40 -1.10 23.32 -0.34
N VAL A 41 -1.95 22.61 0.40
CA VAL A 41 -3.38 22.49 0.10
C VAL A 41 -4.17 23.00 1.30
N TYR A 42 -5.05 23.95 1.08
CA TYR A 42 -6.01 24.44 2.07
C TYR A 42 -7.34 23.73 1.84
N ILE A 43 -7.95 23.22 2.90
CA ILE A 43 -9.24 22.54 2.82
C ILE A 43 -10.22 23.26 3.74
N LYS A 44 -11.38 23.62 3.18
CA LYS A 44 -12.55 24.04 3.92
C LYS A 44 -13.61 22.96 3.79
N ALA A 45 -14.13 22.49 4.92
CA ALA A 45 -15.20 21.51 4.98
C ALA A 45 -16.44 22.15 5.61
N ASP A 46 -17.60 21.92 5.01
CA ASP A 46 -18.90 22.33 5.52
C ASP A 46 -19.76 21.07 5.73
N PHE A 47 -20.28 20.94 6.93
CA PHE A 47 -21.19 19.88 7.34
C PHE A 47 -22.52 20.51 7.73
N GLY A 48 -23.60 19.73 7.60
CA GLY A 48 -24.96 20.13 8.00
C GLY A 48 -25.07 20.72 9.42
N LYS A 49 -26.30 21.09 9.82
CA LYS A 49 -26.51 21.85 11.06
C LYS A 49 -26.28 21.01 12.32
N TYR A 50 -25.63 21.63 13.31
CA TYR A 50 -25.40 21.11 14.66
C TYR A 50 -25.89 22.13 15.69
N SER A 51 -26.26 21.65 16.87
CA SER A 51 -26.64 22.50 18.01
C SER A 51 -25.42 23.13 18.69
N ALA A 52 -25.59 24.34 19.21
CA ALA A 52 -24.65 25.03 20.06
C ALA A 52 -24.23 24.16 21.26
N ASN A 53 -22.97 24.26 21.67
CA ASN A 53 -22.38 23.53 22.78
C ASN A 53 -22.37 21.99 22.64
N LYS A 54 -22.87 21.42 21.52
CA LYS A 54 -22.72 20.00 21.24
C LYS A 54 -21.23 19.69 21.05
N GLN A 55 -20.74 18.69 21.77
CA GLN A 55 -19.40 18.13 21.54
C GLN A 55 -19.46 17.21 20.33
N ILE A 56 -18.77 17.58 19.26
CA ILE A 56 -18.72 16.85 18.01
C ILE A 56 -17.33 16.24 17.89
N LYS A 57 -17.24 14.92 17.99
CA LYS A 57 -15.98 14.22 17.80
C LYS A 57 -15.64 14.16 16.31
N LEU A 58 -14.41 14.53 15.96
CA LEU A 58 -13.92 14.54 14.59
C LEU A 58 -12.98 13.35 14.35
N TYR A 59 -13.19 12.69 13.23
CA TYR A 59 -12.21 11.81 12.63
C TYR A 59 -11.09 12.66 12.04
N ILE A 60 -9.86 12.40 12.48
CA ILE A 60 -8.66 13.02 11.92
C ILE A 60 -7.72 11.88 11.51
N PRO A 61 -7.36 11.77 10.22
CA PRO A 61 -6.36 10.81 9.78
C PRO A 61 -5.07 10.97 10.59
N SER A 62 -4.64 9.89 11.25
CA SER A 62 -3.40 9.85 12.03
C SER A 62 -2.45 8.83 11.44
N ASN A 63 -2.36 7.62 12.01
CA ASN A 63 -1.52 6.55 11.47
C ASN A 63 -2.35 5.56 10.64
N ILE A 64 -2.14 5.58 9.32
CA ILE A 64 -2.77 4.64 8.38
C ILE A 64 -1.67 3.99 7.54
N TRP A 65 -1.60 2.66 7.55
CA TRP A 65 -0.57 1.90 6.82
C TRP A 65 0.88 2.31 7.15
N GLY A 66 1.12 2.71 8.41
CA GLY A 66 2.44 3.21 8.86
C GLY A 66 2.73 4.66 8.45
N ILE A 67 1.78 5.35 7.83
CA ILE A 67 1.88 6.75 7.41
C ILE A 67 1.25 7.65 8.47
N TYR A 68 2.03 8.61 8.96
CA TYR A 68 1.60 9.55 10.00
C TYR A 68 1.05 10.84 9.37
N TYR A 69 -0.21 10.80 8.91
CA TYR A 69 -0.89 11.93 8.26
C TYR A 69 -1.11 13.14 9.18
N ASP A 70 -1.11 12.94 10.49
CA ASP A 70 -1.09 14.01 11.50
C ASP A 70 0.17 14.90 11.40
N LYS A 71 1.24 14.42 10.80
CA LYS A 71 2.41 15.24 10.42
C LYS A 71 2.07 16.24 9.30
N GLN A 72 1.17 15.89 8.38
CA GLN A 72 0.79 16.73 7.23
C GLN A 72 -0.42 17.62 7.48
N ILE A 73 -1.34 17.22 8.37
CA ILE A 73 -2.53 18.01 8.72
C ILE A 73 -2.15 19.06 9.76
N LYS A 74 -2.34 20.35 9.45
CA LYS A 74 -2.03 21.48 10.34
C LYS A 74 -3.15 22.49 10.42
N ASN A 75 -3.08 23.32 11.46
CA ASN A 75 -3.88 24.53 11.62
C ASN A 75 -5.40 24.29 11.51
N ILE A 76 -5.89 23.23 12.16
CA ILE A 76 -7.31 22.91 12.24
C ILE A 76 -8.06 24.03 13.00
N LYS A 77 -9.07 24.61 12.36
CA LYS A 77 -9.93 25.66 12.91
C LYS A 77 -11.38 25.26 12.72
N VAL A 78 -12.20 25.52 13.74
CA VAL A 78 -13.65 25.39 13.68
C VAL A 78 -14.22 26.80 13.65
N TYR A 79 -15.06 27.11 12.66
CA TYR A 79 -15.74 28.39 12.58
C TYR A 79 -16.84 28.49 13.62
N ASP A 80 -16.98 29.69 14.19
CA ASP A 80 -17.95 29.97 15.25
C ASP A 80 -17.94 28.91 16.37
N GLY A 81 -16.74 28.52 16.80
CA GLY A 81 -16.55 27.46 17.76
C GLY A 81 -15.11 27.31 18.20
N ASN A 82 -14.86 26.26 18.96
CA ASN A 82 -13.54 25.89 19.45
C ASN A 82 -13.21 24.45 19.04
N PHE A 83 -11.92 24.20 18.80
CA PHE A 83 -11.40 22.86 18.54
C PHE A 83 -10.40 22.47 19.63
N ASN A 84 -10.64 21.33 20.27
CA ASN A 84 -9.71 20.73 21.22
C ASN A 84 -8.91 19.64 20.51
N VAL A 85 -7.61 19.93 20.31
CA VAL A 85 -6.67 19.05 19.61
C VAL A 85 -6.44 17.73 20.35
N GLN A 86 -6.48 17.72 21.69
CA GLN A 86 -6.11 16.54 22.48
C GLN A 86 -7.11 15.39 22.33
N ASN A 87 -8.38 15.71 22.11
CA ASN A 87 -9.46 14.74 22.02
C ASN A 87 -10.22 14.80 20.70
N SER A 88 -9.75 15.62 19.75
CA SER A 88 -10.38 15.85 18.45
C SER A 88 -11.85 16.29 18.54
N ILE A 89 -12.18 17.15 19.51
CA ILE A 89 -13.56 17.62 19.73
C ILE A 89 -13.74 19.04 19.18
N ALA A 90 -14.76 19.23 18.34
CA ALA A 90 -15.28 20.53 17.94
C ALA A 90 -16.51 20.89 18.78
N ILE A 91 -16.63 22.16 19.17
CA ILE A 91 -17.79 22.71 19.89
C ILE A 91 -18.19 24.02 19.21
N LEU A 92 -19.44 24.13 18.77
CA LEU A 92 -19.98 25.37 18.19
C LEU A 92 -20.51 26.30 19.28
N ASN A 93 -20.34 27.62 19.10
CA ASN A 93 -20.88 28.63 19.99
C ASN A 93 -22.37 28.88 19.74
N THR A 94 -22.81 28.75 18.49
CA THR A 94 -24.22 28.92 18.09
C THR A 94 -24.74 27.73 17.28
N ASP A 95 -26.07 27.63 17.17
CA ASP A 95 -26.70 26.64 16.29
C ASP A 95 -26.35 26.97 14.84
N GLY A 96 -25.76 26.03 14.12
CA GLY A 96 -25.27 26.32 12.78
C GLY A 96 -24.57 25.17 12.10
N PRO A 97 -24.15 25.35 10.83
CA PRO A 97 -23.33 24.38 10.14
C PRO A 97 -21.96 24.25 10.82
N LEU A 98 -21.48 23.02 10.97
CA LEU A 98 -20.09 22.81 11.38
C LEU A 98 -19.20 23.10 10.18
N LYS A 99 -18.35 24.12 10.28
CA LYS A 99 -17.36 24.45 9.25
C LYS A 99 -15.96 24.32 9.80
N ILE A 100 -15.10 23.61 9.08
CA ILE A 100 -13.73 23.31 9.49
C ILE A 100 -12.76 23.82 8.41
N GLU A 101 -11.65 24.42 8.83
CA GLU A 101 -10.51 24.70 7.96
C GLU A 101 -9.26 24.03 8.46
N TYR A 102 -8.41 23.60 7.55
CA TYR A 102 -7.10 23.06 7.84
C TYR A 102 -6.22 23.12 6.59
N GLU A 103 -4.93 22.87 6.77
CA GLU A 103 -4.00 22.75 5.66
C GLU A 103 -3.32 21.38 5.65
N LEU A 104 -3.00 20.92 4.44
CA LEU A 104 -2.10 19.81 4.20
C LEU A 104 -0.75 20.38 3.74
N ILE A 105 0.32 19.95 4.40
CA ILE A 105 1.70 20.32 4.09
C ILE A 105 2.53 19.10 3.69
N ASN A 106 3.62 19.31 2.96
CA ASN A 106 4.60 18.25 2.74
C ASN A 106 5.30 17.88 4.05
N ILE A 107 5.67 16.61 4.18
CA ILE A 107 6.73 16.21 5.12
C ILE A 107 8.09 16.74 4.63
N THR A 108 9.06 16.83 5.54
CA THR A 108 10.42 17.23 5.17
C THR A 108 11.08 16.17 4.28
N LYS A 109 12.09 16.59 3.52
CA LYS A 109 12.89 15.68 2.68
C LYS A 109 13.57 14.59 3.52
N ASP A 110 14.06 14.94 4.70
CA ASP A 110 14.74 14.01 5.60
C ASP A 110 13.74 13.00 6.18
N GLU A 111 12.57 13.47 6.61
CA GLU A 111 11.47 12.57 6.99
C GLU A 111 11.11 11.62 5.85
N PHE A 112 10.99 12.12 4.61
CA PHE A 112 10.72 11.30 3.43
C PHE A 112 11.80 10.24 3.14
N LEU A 113 13.06 10.55 3.38
CA LEU A 113 14.17 9.60 3.17
C LEU A 113 14.33 8.59 4.32
N ALA A 114 13.78 8.88 5.50
CA ALA A 114 13.96 8.09 6.71
C ALA A 114 13.01 6.89 6.87
N GLU A 115 11.76 6.98 6.40
CA GLU A 115 10.76 5.92 6.58
C GLU A 115 10.54 5.09 5.30
N PHE A 116 10.43 3.78 5.50
CA PHE A 116 10.22 2.79 4.45
C PHE A 116 8.86 2.98 3.72
N ALA A 117 7.81 3.35 4.46
CA ALA A 117 6.44 3.52 3.96
C ALA A 117 6.18 4.88 3.29
N ASN A 118 7.14 5.83 3.28
CA ASN A 118 6.95 7.24 2.95
C ASN A 118 6.35 7.59 1.57
N ARG A 119 6.15 6.60 0.71
CA ARG A 119 5.68 6.79 -0.65
C ARG A 119 4.21 7.21 -0.71
N TYR A 120 3.43 7.01 0.36
CA TYR A 120 2.01 7.34 0.42
C TYR A 120 1.67 8.65 1.16
N TYR A 121 2.67 9.42 1.63
CA TYR A 121 2.41 10.79 2.09
C TYR A 121 1.90 11.64 0.92
N HIS A 122 1.12 12.67 1.19
CA HIS A 122 0.73 13.62 0.15
C HIS A 122 1.93 14.40 -0.37
N PHE A 123 1.86 14.87 -1.60
CA PHE A 123 2.90 15.70 -2.22
C PHE A 123 2.29 16.95 -2.85
N PHE A 124 2.91 18.10 -2.59
CA PHE A 124 2.47 19.40 -3.08
C PHE A 124 3.65 20.23 -3.61
N ASP A 125 3.55 20.72 -4.84
CA ASP A 125 4.50 21.60 -5.50
C ASP A 125 3.70 22.53 -6.44
N LYS A 126 4.28 23.66 -6.83
CA LYS A 126 3.56 24.77 -7.47
C LYS A 126 2.69 24.37 -8.66
N GLN A 127 3.13 23.39 -9.43
CA GLN A 127 2.43 22.92 -10.64
C GLN A 127 1.89 21.50 -10.50
N ARG A 128 2.15 20.83 -9.37
CA ARG A 128 2.03 19.38 -9.24
C ARG A 128 1.62 18.99 -7.83
N PHE A 129 0.59 18.19 -7.72
CA PHE A 129 0.27 17.58 -6.43
C PHE A 129 -0.37 16.21 -6.59
N TYR A 130 -0.29 15.40 -5.53
CA TYR A 130 -1.23 14.32 -5.31
C TYR A 130 -1.63 14.26 -3.84
N MET A 131 -2.87 13.81 -3.62
CA MET A 131 -3.40 13.58 -2.28
C MET A 131 -4.28 12.33 -2.26
N LEU A 132 -4.20 11.58 -1.17
CA LEU A 132 -4.97 10.37 -0.92
C LEU A 132 -6.12 10.69 0.04
N GLY A 133 -7.35 10.32 -0.32
CA GLY A 133 -8.54 10.59 0.50
C GLY A 133 -8.42 10.06 1.92
N LEU A 134 -7.89 8.85 2.07
CA LEU A 134 -7.64 8.19 3.35
C LEU A 134 -6.83 9.03 4.34
N GLY A 135 -5.94 9.91 3.85
CA GLY A 135 -5.08 10.77 4.67
C GLY A 135 -5.45 12.26 4.63
N SER A 136 -6.53 12.64 3.93
CA SER A 136 -6.79 14.05 3.59
C SER A 136 -7.99 14.66 4.31
N PHE A 137 -9.04 13.89 4.59
CA PHE A 137 -10.33 14.47 4.99
C PHE A 137 -10.62 14.31 6.48
N ILE A 138 -10.92 15.44 7.13
CA ILE A 138 -11.49 15.51 8.48
C ILE A 138 -13.01 15.57 8.39
N TYR A 139 -13.72 14.76 9.18
CA TYR A 139 -15.19 14.74 9.22
C TYR A 139 -15.72 14.32 10.61
N PRO A 140 -16.98 14.60 10.96
CA PRO A 140 -17.58 14.12 12.20
C PRO A 140 -17.60 12.59 12.28
N ASP A 141 -17.14 12.01 13.40
CA ASP A 141 -17.04 10.54 13.63
C ASP A 141 -18.39 9.82 13.46
N GLU A 142 -19.50 10.53 13.70
CA GLU A 142 -20.86 10.02 13.53
C GLU A 142 -21.28 9.83 12.05
N LYS A 143 -20.48 10.31 11.10
CA LYS A 143 -20.69 10.15 9.67
C LYS A 143 -20.18 8.80 9.20
N ASN A 144 -21.10 7.91 8.84
CA ASN A 144 -20.80 6.58 8.31
C ASN A 144 -21.90 6.02 7.39
N ASP A 145 -22.76 6.89 6.82
CA ASP A 145 -23.90 6.44 6.01
C ASP A 145 -23.53 6.37 4.51
N ASP A 146 -23.89 5.24 3.91
CA ASP A 146 -23.82 4.97 2.47
C ASP A 146 -24.67 5.93 1.61
N LYS A 147 -25.61 6.65 2.24
CA LYS A 147 -26.55 7.56 1.55
C LYS A 147 -26.06 8.99 1.39
N GLU A 148 -25.03 9.39 2.13
CA GLU A 148 -24.56 10.77 2.09
C GLU A 148 -23.69 11.03 0.86
N ASN A 149 -23.95 12.15 0.20
CA ASN A 149 -23.15 12.63 -0.93
C ASN A 149 -22.17 13.68 -0.47
N VAL A 150 -20.92 13.52 -0.92
CA VAL A 150 -19.84 14.48 -0.71
C VAL A 150 -19.61 15.22 -2.02
N VAL A 151 -19.64 16.55 -1.93
CA VAL A 151 -19.25 17.44 -3.02
C VAL A 151 -17.84 17.93 -2.78
N ILE A 152 -16.96 17.79 -3.78
CA ILE A 152 -15.58 18.25 -3.72
C ILE A 152 -15.37 19.26 -4.84
N ASP A 153 -15.13 20.50 -4.46
CA ASP A 153 -14.72 21.58 -5.35
C ASP A 153 -13.23 21.85 -5.21
N ILE A 154 -12.54 22.08 -6.33
CA ILE A 154 -11.08 22.16 -6.37
C ILE A 154 -10.66 23.39 -7.17
N SER A 155 -9.88 24.24 -6.52
CA SER A 155 -9.13 25.31 -7.16
C SER A 155 -7.63 25.03 -7.04
N SER A 156 -6.89 25.15 -8.14
CA SER A 156 -5.47 24.81 -8.16
C SER A 156 -4.70 25.67 -9.15
N THR A 157 -3.41 25.88 -8.84
CA THR A 157 -2.41 26.39 -9.79
C THR A 157 -1.99 25.35 -10.83
N ALA A 158 -2.28 24.06 -10.62
CA ALA A 158 -2.05 23.02 -11.62
C ALA A 158 -3.03 23.17 -12.80
N LYS A 159 -2.55 22.98 -14.02
CA LYS A 159 -3.34 23.22 -15.25
C LYS A 159 -4.43 22.17 -15.45
N LYS A 160 -4.15 20.92 -15.11
CA LYS A 160 -5.07 19.79 -15.23
C LYS A 160 -5.17 19.10 -13.88
N ILE A 161 -6.38 18.69 -13.55
CA ILE A 161 -6.68 17.92 -12.34
C ILE A 161 -7.37 16.63 -12.76
N ALA A 162 -6.94 15.53 -12.19
CA ALA A 162 -7.47 14.20 -12.44
C ALA A 162 -7.75 13.46 -11.14
N TYR A 163 -8.63 12.47 -11.20
CA TYR A 163 -9.00 11.64 -10.06
C TYR A 163 -9.40 10.24 -10.49
N ASN A 164 -9.45 9.31 -9.54
CA ASN A 164 -9.52 7.88 -9.83
C ASN A 164 -10.94 7.31 -10.07
N PHE A 165 -11.95 8.15 -10.22
CA PHE A 165 -13.33 7.75 -10.52
C PHE A 165 -13.74 8.12 -11.96
N PRO A 166 -14.79 7.48 -12.52
CA PRO A 166 -15.28 7.79 -13.87
C PRO A 166 -15.50 9.29 -14.10
N SER A 167 -15.25 9.71 -15.35
CA SER A 167 -14.99 11.09 -15.81
C SER A 167 -13.52 11.51 -15.74
N TYR A 168 -12.73 10.93 -14.83
CA TYR A 168 -11.24 10.95 -14.68
C TYR A 168 -10.55 12.32 -14.60
N PHE A 169 -11.06 13.32 -15.28
CA PHE A 169 -10.60 14.69 -15.29
C PHE A 169 -11.64 15.55 -14.60
N TYR A 170 -11.14 16.46 -13.77
CA TYR A 170 -11.95 17.35 -12.99
C TYR A 170 -12.85 18.21 -13.88
N LYS A 171 -14.15 18.12 -13.60
CA LYS A 171 -15.18 19.06 -14.03
C LYS A 171 -15.85 19.52 -12.74
N SER A 172 -15.74 20.80 -12.41
CA SER A 172 -16.25 21.33 -11.14
C SER A 172 -17.78 21.14 -11.06
N PRO A 173 -18.32 20.64 -9.93
CA PRO A 173 -17.67 19.95 -8.81
C PRO A 173 -17.67 18.41 -8.96
N ILE A 174 -16.81 17.71 -8.20
CA ILE A 174 -16.84 16.25 -8.07
C ILE A 174 -17.94 15.86 -7.10
N ASN A 175 -18.71 14.81 -7.42
CA ASN A 175 -19.70 14.20 -6.54
C ASN A 175 -19.32 12.75 -6.26
N VAL A 176 -19.13 12.39 -4.99
CA VAL A 176 -18.82 11.02 -4.58
C VAL A 176 -19.64 10.60 -3.36
N PRO A 177 -20.05 9.32 -3.23
CA PRO A 177 -20.63 8.82 -1.99
C PRO A 177 -19.62 8.95 -0.83
N PHE A 178 -20.10 9.21 0.38
CA PHE A 178 -19.24 9.39 1.56
C PHE A 178 -18.30 8.19 1.79
N LYS A 179 -18.79 6.95 1.63
CA LYS A 179 -17.97 5.73 1.73
C LYS A 179 -16.79 5.66 0.75
N LYS A 180 -16.85 6.43 -0.34
CA LYS A 180 -15.81 6.53 -1.36
C LYS A 180 -14.83 7.68 -1.11
N LEU A 181 -15.06 8.49 -0.07
CA LEU A 181 -14.21 9.63 0.27
C LEU A 181 -12.78 9.21 0.60
N GLN A 182 -12.58 8.12 1.35
CA GLN A 182 -11.24 7.61 1.66
C GLN A 182 -10.56 6.93 0.45
N GLU A 183 -11.35 6.51 -0.53
CA GLU A 183 -10.87 5.82 -1.73
C GLU A 183 -10.48 6.79 -2.86
N ILE A 184 -10.80 8.08 -2.73
CA ILE A 184 -10.47 9.05 -3.77
C ILE A 184 -8.97 9.32 -3.80
N ILE A 185 -8.43 9.45 -5.00
CA ILE A 185 -7.09 9.93 -5.25
C ILE A 185 -7.22 11.12 -6.19
N ILE A 186 -6.60 12.24 -5.82
CA ILE A 186 -6.64 13.47 -6.60
C ILE A 186 -5.21 13.82 -7.02
N PHE A 187 -5.04 14.13 -8.31
CA PHE A 187 -3.78 14.50 -8.95
C PHE A 187 -3.91 15.85 -9.64
N GLY A 188 -2.89 16.69 -9.54
CA GLY A 188 -2.73 17.89 -10.35
C GLY A 188 -1.41 17.89 -11.10
N ASN A 189 -1.43 18.28 -12.38
CA ASN A 189 -0.22 18.46 -13.18
C ASN A 189 -0.39 19.54 -14.26
N GLU A 190 0.70 19.82 -14.97
CA GLU A 190 0.63 20.47 -16.28
C GLU A 190 -0.08 19.59 -17.31
N ASP A 191 0.30 18.32 -17.41
CA ASP A 191 -0.31 17.35 -18.32
C ASP A 191 -0.33 15.92 -17.78
N PHE A 192 -1.10 15.05 -18.42
CA PHE A 192 -1.18 13.63 -18.11
C PHE A 192 -1.10 12.83 -19.41
N TYR A 193 -0.36 11.73 -19.40
CA TYR A 193 -0.59 10.68 -20.39
C TYR A 193 -1.88 9.93 -20.00
N PHE A 194 -2.84 9.87 -20.91
CA PHE A 194 -4.13 9.23 -20.66
C PHE A 194 -4.50 8.31 -21.81
N LYS A 195 -4.85 7.07 -21.47
CA LYS A 195 -5.38 6.10 -22.40
C LYS A 195 -6.62 5.44 -21.80
N ASN A 196 -7.70 5.41 -22.56
CA ASN A 196 -8.94 4.78 -22.14
C ASN A 196 -9.36 3.75 -23.20
N ASP A 197 -9.07 2.50 -22.91
CA ASP A 197 -9.47 1.36 -23.73
C ASP A 197 -10.75 0.71 -23.17
N LYS A 198 -11.32 -0.24 -23.93
CA LYS A 198 -12.57 -0.92 -23.55
C LYS A 198 -12.48 -1.55 -22.16
N ASP A 199 -11.34 -2.19 -21.88
CA ASP A 199 -11.15 -3.04 -20.71
C ASP A 199 -10.29 -2.41 -19.62
N ILE A 200 -9.56 -1.33 -19.93
CA ILE A 200 -8.61 -0.69 -19.02
C ILE A 200 -8.55 0.82 -19.28
N THR A 201 -8.54 1.61 -18.22
CA THR A 201 -8.19 3.04 -18.28
C THR A 201 -6.85 3.20 -17.59
N ILE A 202 -5.89 3.89 -18.18
CA ILE A 202 -4.56 4.21 -17.64
C ILE A 202 -4.35 5.72 -17.67
N LEU A 203 -3.94 6.30 -16.54
CA LEU A 203 -3.67 7.73 -16.37
C LEU A 203 -2.32 7.92 -15.69
N VAL A 204 -1.27 8.23 -16.46
CA VAL A 204 0.09 8.42 -15.95
C VAL A 204 0.40 9.90 -15.76
N TRP A 205 0.88 10.24 -14.56
CA TRP A 205 1.34 11.59 -14.21
C TRP A 205 2.72 11.90 -14.77
N THR A 206 2.79 12.06 -16.08
CA THR A 206 4.02 12.42 -16.78
C THR A 206 3.70 13.37 -17.92
N THR A 207 4.62 14.30 -18.18
CA THR A 207 4.63 15.11 -19.41
C THR A 207 5.41 14.42 -20.54
N ASP A 208 6.17 13.38 -20.22
CA ASP A 208 6.87 12.53 -21.20
C ASP A 208 5.93 11.46 -21.75
N ASN A 209 5.44 11.70 -22.97
CA ASN A 209 4.55 10.78 -23.69
C ASN A 209 5.20 9.43 -24.01
N ALA A 210 6.53 9.36 -24.20
CA ALA A 210 7.21 8.11 -24.47
C ALA A 210 7.24 7.23 -23.22
N LEU A 211 7.56 7.82 -22.06
CA LEU A 211 7.46 7.14 -20.76
C LEU A 211 6.02 6.70 -20.47
N GLY A 212 5.04 7.58 -20.71
CA GLY A 212 3.62 7.26 -20.54
C GLY A 212 3.18 6.05 -21.37
N LYS A 213 3.60 6.01 -22.65
CA LYS A 213 3.35 4.88 -23.54
C LYS A 213 4.04 3.60 -23.08
N TYR A 214 5.31 3.67 -22.69
CA TYR A 214 6.07 2.52 -22.19
C TYR A 214 5.39 1.86 -20.98
N LEU A 215 5.01 2.67 -19.97
CA LEU A 215 4.31 2.18 -18.79
C LEU A 215 2.93 1.61 -19.13
N ASN A 216 2.21 2.29 -20.03
CA ASN A 216 0.93 1.82 -20.52
C ASN A 216 1.02 0.44 -21.18
N ASP A 217 2.02 0.24 -22.05
CA ASP A 217 2.17 -0.99 -22.82
C ASP A 217 2.47 -2.19 -21.89
N ILE A 218 3.33 -2.00 -20.88
CA ILE A 218 3.60 -3.02 -19.85
C ILE A 218 2.34 -3.33 -19.04
N ALA A 219 1.72 -2.29 -18.46
CA ALA A 219 0.55 -2.47 -17.58
C ALA A 219 -0.63 -3.12 -18.31
N SER A 220 -0.88 -2.72 -19.56
CA SER A 220 -1.94 -3.28 -20.41
C SER A 220 -1.68 -4.75 -20.74
N ASN A 221 -0.44 -5.10 -21.08
CA ASN A 221 -0.07 -6.48 -21.37
C ASN A 221 -0.23 -7.39 -20.15
N VAL A 222 0.24 -6.95 -18.97
CA VAL A 222 0.01 -7.67 -17.71
C VAL A 222 -1.49 -7.85 -17.48
N PHE A 223 -2.28 -6.78 -17.60
CA PHE A 223 -3.71 -6.84 -17.38
C PHE A 223 -4.43 -7.88 -18.26
N ILE A 224 -4.14 -7.91 -19.56
CA ILE A 224 -4.73 -8.86 -20.51
C ILE A 224 -4.43 -10.31 -20.08
N LYS A 225 -3.18 -10.60 -19.71
CA LYS A 225 -2.76 -11.92 -19.23
C LYS A 225 -3.49 -12.36 -17.96
N HIS A 226 -3.67 -11.45 -17.01
CA HIS A 226 -4.43 -11.76 -15.79
C HIS A 226 -5.91 -11.96 -16.08
N LYS A 227 -6.50 -11.14 -16.94
CA LYS A 227 -7.90 -11.28 -17.35
C LYS A 227 -8.17 -12.64 -18.00
N GLU A 228 -7.30 -13.07 -18.91
CA GLU A 228 -7.36 -14.38 -19.56
C GLU A 228 -7.15 -15.52 -18.55
N PHE A 229 -6.10 -15.44 -17.72
CA PHE A 229 -5.81 -16.48 -16.74
C PHE A 229 -6.96 -16.72 -15.76
N TRP A 230 -7.61 -15.65 -15.29
CA TRP A 230 -8.71 -15.73 -14.31
C TRP A 230 -10.11 -15.86 -14.92
N ASP A 231 -10.23 -15.92 -16.26
CA ASP A 231 -11.51 -15.95 -16.98
C ASP A 231 -12.48 -14.83 -16.53
N ASN A 232 -11.95 -13.61 -16.35
CA ASN A 232 -12.74 -12.47 -15.87
C ASN A 232 -13.26 -11.63 -17.04
N THR A 233 -14.57 -11.39 -17.07
CA THR A 233 -15.25 -10.59 -18.10
C THR A 233 -15.53 -9.15 -17.68
N GLU A 234 -15.31 -8.79 -16.40
CA GLU A 234 -15.55 -7.43 -15.91
C GLU A 234 -14.49 -6.44 -16.36
N LYS A 235 -14.94 -5.20 -16.61
CA LYS A 235 -14.04 -4.07 -16.84
C LYS A 235 -13.38 -3.68 -15.52
N MET A 236 -12.05 -3.76 -15.45
CA MET A 236 -11.31 -3.18 -14.34
C MET A 236 -10.85 -1.78 -14.71
N ILE A 237 -10.83 -0.88 -13.73
CA ILE A 237 -10.31 0.47 -13.91
C ILE A 237 -8.89 0.45 -13.31
N LEU A 238 -7.88 0.95 -14.04
CA LEU A 238 -6.49 0.91 -13.61
C LEU A 238 -5.85 2.31 -13.62
N VAL A 239 -6.10 3.10 -12.58
CA VAL A 239 -5.55 4.47 -12.54
C VAL A 239 -4.08 4.45 -12.10
N VAL A 240 -3.13 4.27 -13.03
CA VAL A 240 -1.67 4.21 -12.77
C VAL A 240 -0.99 5.58 -12.74
N SER A 241 -0.84 6.18 -11.57
CA SER A 241 -0.10 7.44 -11.38
C SER A 241 1.08 7.15 -10.43
N ILE A 242 2.38 7.38 -10.73
CA ILE A 242 3.17 8.64 -10.65
C ILE A 242 4.68 8.30 -10.70
N PRO A 243 5.57 9.11 -11.32
CA PRO A 243 6.99 9.14 -10.98
C PRO A 243 7.24 9.81 -9.62
N ASN A 244 7.91 9.10 -8.70
CA ASN A 244 8.27 9.60 -7.38
C ASN A 244 9.06 10.94 -7.48
N PRO A 245 8.58 12.07 -6.91
CA PRO A 245 9.27 13.36 -6.99
C PRO A 245 10.60 13.39 -6.21
N PHE A 246 10.79 12.43 -5.32
CA PHE A 246 12.02 12.24 -4.55
C PHE A 246 12.65 10.91 -4.96
N ILE A 247 13.41 10.96 -6.05
CA ILE A 247 14.22 9.83 -6.52
C ILE A 247 15.30 9.55 -5.46
N SER A 248 15.02 8.64 -4.52
CA SER A 248 16.07 8.04 -3.71
C SER A 248 16.58 6.79 -4.42
N LYS A 249 17.89 6.54 -4.37
CA LYS A 249 18.48 5.27 -4.85
C LYS A 249 17.93 4.04 -4.10
N ARG A 250 17.31 4.24 -2.94
CA ARG A 250 16.80 3.20 -2.03
C ARG A 250 15.40 2.70 -2.40
N ASN A 251 14.55 3.55 -3.00
CA ASN A 251 13.16 3.22 -3.35
C ASN A 251 12.95 3.25 -4.87
N LYS A 252 13.24 2.13 -5.54
CA LYS A 252 13.16 2.01 -7.00
C LYS A 252 11.73 2.00 -7.55
N LEU A 253 10.82 1.26 -6.89
CA LEU A 253 9.40 1.17 -7.24
C LEU A 253 8.54 0.65 -6.08
N GLY A 254 7.25 1.00 -6.05
CA GLY A 254 6.23 0.38 -5.19
C GLY A 254 4.83 0.85 -5.57
N ALA A 255 3.80 0.13 -5.16
CA ALA A 255 2.42 0.44 -5.52
C ALA A 255 1.44 -0.04 -4.45
N THR A 256 0.17 0.31 -4.58
CA THR A 256 -0.92 -0.27 -3.79
C THR A 256 -2.24 -0.13 -4.54
N VAL A 257 -3.18 -1.03 -4.23
CA VAL A 257 -4.57 -0.92 -4.67
C VAL A 257 -5.38 -0.05 -3.72
N ILE A 258 -6.13 0.91 -4.27
CA ILE A 258 -7.15 1.68 -3.57
C ILE A 258 -8.42 1.57 -4.41
N SER A 259 -9.46 0.92 -3.88
CA SER A 259 -10.71 0.68 -4.61
C SER A 259 -10.48 -0.11 -5.90
N ASN A 260 -10.92 0.44 -7.03
CA ASN A 260 -10.68 -0.05 -8.38
C ASN A 260 -9.54 0.75 -9.04
N SER A 261 -8.43 0.98 -8.35
CA SER A 261 -7.31 1.78 -8.85
C SER A 261 -5.99 1.34 -8.22
N ILE A 262 -4.89 1.53 -8.96
CA ILE A 262 -3.54 1.16 -8.49
C ILE A 262 -2.67 2.39 -8.54
N ILE A 263 -2.31 2.94 -7.38
CA ILE A 263 -1.31 4.01 -7.32
C ILE A 263 0.08 3.40 -7.28
N ALA A 264 0.97 3.84 -8.17
CA ALA A 264 2.29 3.26 -8.35
C ALA A 264 3.36 4.35 -8.40
N PHE A 265 4.36 4.25 -7.53
CA PHE A 265 5.50 5.16 -7.45
C PHE A 265 6.70 4.53 -8.12
N ILE A 266 7.06 5.01 -9.31
CA ILE A 266 8.07 4.36 -10.17
C ILE A 266 9.22 5.34 -10.44
N ASN A 267 10.46 4.90 -10.24
CA ASN A 267 11.63 5.61 -10.75
C ASN A 267 11.94 5.15 -12.20
N PRO A 268 11.69 5.98 -13.23
CA PRO A 268 11.84 5.54 -14.62
C PRO A 268 13.28 5.15 -14.99
N ASN A 269 14.28 5.60 -14.23
CA ASN A 269 15.70 5.41 -14.55
C ASN A 269 16.35 4.25 -13.78
N ALA A 270 15.62 3.50 -12.96
CA ALA A 270 16.21 2.53 -12.02
C ALA A 270 15.56 1.15 -12.02
N ASN A 271 14.65 0.87 -12.96
CA ASN A 271 13.85 -0.35 -12.98
C ASN A 271 14.08 -1.13 -14.27
N GLU A 272 14.19 -2.44 -14.15
CA GLU A 272 14.15 -3.35 -15.29
C GLU A 272 12.70 -3.62 -15.68
N GLU A 273 12.44 -3.98 -16.93
CA GLU A 273 11.08 -4.31 -17.40
C GLU A 273 10.47 -5.46 -16.58
N GLU A 274 11.29 -6.44 -16.16
CA GLU A 274 10.85 -7.54 -15.28
C GLU A 274 10.33 -7.02 -13.93
N ASP A 275 10.95 -5.98 -13.36
CA ASP A 275 10.52 -5.39 -12.10
C ASP A 275 9.14 -4.71 -12.23
N LEU A 276 8.92 -3.98 -13.33
CA LEU A 276 7.64 -3.33 -13.63
C LEU A 276 6.54 -4.36 -13.91
N TYR A 277 6.86 -5.40 -14.67
CA TYR A 277 5.95 -6.51 -14.92
C TYR A 277 5.54 -7.19 -13.62
N ARG A 278 6.51 -7.50 -12.74
CA ARG A 278 6.25 -8.06 -11.41
C ARG A 278 5.37 -7.14 -10.58
N LEU A 279 5.67 -5.84 -10.51
CA LEU A 279 4.90 -4.86 -9.75
C LEU A 279 3.44 -4.83 -10.21
N PHE A 280 3.19 -4.59 -11.49
CA PHE A 280 1.81 -4.50 -11.99
C PHE A 280 1.08 -5.84 -11.85
N SER A 281 1.78 -6.96 -12.06
CA SER A 281 1.21 -8.29 -11.87
C SER A 281 0.79 -8.52 -10.42
N HIS A 282 1.59 -8.06 -9.46
CA HIS A 282 1.29 -8.13 -8.02
C HIS A 282 0.05 -7.31 -7.70
N GLU A 283 0.03 -6.04 -8.10
CA GLU A 283 -1.09 -5.16 -7.75
C GLU A 283 -2.40 -5.54 -8.45
N ILE A 284 -2.36 -6.00 -9.70
CA ILE A 284 -3.57 -6.43 -10.42
C ILE A 284 -4.22 -7.62 -9.72
N LEU A 285 -3.42 -8.54 -9.18
CA LEU A 285 -3.94 -9.69 -8.42
C LEU A 285 -4.69 -9.28 -7.16
N HIS A 286 -4.45 -8.09 -6.59
CA HIS A 286 -5.21 -7.60 -5.44
C HIS A 286 -6.68 -7.26 -5.75
N PHE A 287 -7.08 -7.22 -7.03
CA PHE A 287 -8.51 -7.22 -7.39
C PHE A 287 -9.19 -8.54 -7.05
N TRP A 288 -8.43 -9.64 -6.95
CA TRP A 288 -8.91 -10.96 -6.54
C TRP A 288 -8.54 -11.25 -5.08
N PHE A 289 -7.28 -11.05 -4.69
CA PHE A 289 -6.75 -11.29 -3.35
C PHE A 289 -6.67 -10.01 -2.52
N GLY A 290 -7.62 -9.77 -1.62
CA GLY A 290 -7.61 -8.62 -0.72
C GLY A 290 -8.99 -8.05 -0.47
N SER A 291 -9.07 -6.74 -0.29
CA SER A 291 -10.26 -6.03 0.18
C SER A 291 -11.47 -6.14 -0.75
N ASN A 292 -11.28 -6.53 -2.01
CA ASN A 292 -12.33 -6.51 -3.02
C ASN A 292 -13.08 -7.85 -3.16
N MET A 293 -12.43 -9.00 -2.92
CA MET A 293 -13.07 -10.31 -3.11
C MET A 293 -12.68 -11.37 -2.08
N LEU A 294 -11.42 -11.87 -2.10
CA LEU A 294 -10.91 -12.80 -1.09
C LEU A 294 -9.98 -12.09 -0.10
N ASN A 295 -10.52 -11.72 1.06
CA ASN A 295 -9.71 -11.14 2.14
C ASN A 295 -9.16 -12.24 3.05
N GLY A 296 -8.18 -11.95 3.91
CA GLY A 296 -7.61 -12.94 4.80
C GLY A 296 -6.41 -12.40 5.57
N PRO A 297 -5.68 -13.28 6.30
CA PRO A 297 -4.41 -12.91 6.91
C PRO A 297 -3.42 -12.45 5.83
N LYS A 298 -2.49 -11.55 6.18
CA LYS A 298 -1.53 -10.97 5.24
C LYS A 298 -0.73 -12.01 4.46
N TRP A 299 -0.37 -13.15 5.06
CA TRP A 299 0.33 -14.20 4.34
C TRP A 299 -0.53 -14.77 3.19
N PHE A 300 -1.85 -14.85 3.35
CA PHE A 300 -2.73 -15.29 2.27
C PHE A 300 -2.81 -14.20 1.18
N THR A 301 -3.19 -12.98 1.53
CA THR A 301 -3.43 -11.93 0.52
C THR A 301 -2.16 -11.51 -0.21
N GLU A 302 -1.03 -11.38 0.48
CA GLU A 302 0.24 -10.96 -0.13
C GLU A 302 1.00 -12.14 -0.74
N GLY A 303 1.07 -13.27 -0.01
CA GLY A 303 1.88 -14.41 -0.45
C GLY A 303 1.25 -15.22 -1.58
N PHE A 304 -0.08 -15.39 -1.60
CA PHE A 304 -0.74 -16.04 -2.76
C PHE A 304 -0.64 -15.15 -4.00
N THR A 305 -0.78 -13.83 -3.81
CA THR A 305 -0.53 -12.86 -4.88
C THR A 305 0.87 -13.06 -5.47
N ASP A 306 1.90 -13.04 -4.63
CA ASP A 306 3.30 -13.21 -5.06
C ASP A 306 3.54 -14.56 -5.76
N TYR A 307 2.84 -15.63 -5.34
CA TYR A 307 2.88 -16.95 -5.99
C TYR A 307 2.27 -16.93 -7.38
N TYR A 308 1.09 -16.32 -7.51
CA TYR A 308 0.40 -16.21 -8.79
C TYR A 308 1.11 -15.29 -9.77
N VAL A 309 1.87 -14.29 -9.30
CA VAL A 309 2.78 -13.54 -10.19
C VAL A 309 3.75 -14.48 -10.91
N ASP A 310 4.46 -15.32 -10.15
CA ASP A 310 5.43 -16.27 -10.72
C ASP A 310 4.74 -17.38 -11.54
N LYS A 311 3.60 -17.90 -11.07
CA LYS A 311 2.84 -18.97 -11.75
C LYS A 311 2.26 -18.51 -13.09
N ILE A 312 1.67 -17.32 -13.14
CA ILE A 312 1.13 -16.74 -14.38
C ILE A 312 2.28 -16.44 -15.35
N ASN A 313 3.39 -15.89 -14.87
CA ASN A 313 4.56 -15.69 -15.72
C ASN A 313 5.08 -17.01 -16.29
N TYR A 314 5.11 -18.08 -15.49
CA TYR A 314 5.43 -19.43 -15.96
C TYR A 314 4.45 -19.94 -17.01
N TYR A 315 3.13 -19.79 -16.79
CA TYR A 315 2.09 -20.23 -17.71
C TYR A 315 2.29 -19.65 -19.13
N TYR A 316 2.61 -18.35 -19.22
CA TYR A 316 2.81 -17.67 -20.52
C TYR A 316 4.21 -17.83 -21.12
N SER A 317 5.26 -17.99 -20.31
CA SER A 317 6.64 -18.10 -20.82
C SER A 317 7.10 -19.54 -21.03
N GLY A 318 6.46 -20.52 -20.39
CA GLY A 318 6.94 -21.90 -20.31
C GLY A 318 8.26 -22.07 -19.54
N ASN A 319 8.81 -21.01 -18.93
CA ASN A 319 10.13 -21.03 -18.29
C ASN A 319 10.07 -21.65 -16.89
N PHE A 320 9.97 -22.98 -16.86
CA PHE A 320 9.91 -23.75 -15.62
C PHE A 320 11.14 -23.56 -14.72
N GLN A 321 12.33 -23.39 -15.31
CA GLN A 321 13.57 -23.24 -14.55
C GLN A 321 13.60 -21.93 -13.76
N LYS A 322 13.13 -20.82 -14.36
CA LYS A 322 12.97 -19.55 -13.65
C LYS A 322 11.95 -19.66 -12.52
N PHE A 323 10.81 -20.31 -12.76
CA PHE A 323 9.78 -20.53 -11.75
C PHE A 323 10.31 -21.29 -10.52
N ILE A 324 10.99 -22.42 -10.74
CA ILE A 324 11.59 -23.20 -9.64
C ILE A 324 12.74 -22.45 -8.97
N SER A 325 13.56 -21.70 -9.71
CA SER A 325 14.60 -20.85 -9.13
C SER A 325 14.00 -19.80 -8.18
N ASN A 326 12.93 -19.12 -8.60
CA ASN A 326 12.20 -18.16 -7.77
C ASN A 326 11.59 -18.83 -6.52
N TYR A 327 11.00 -20.02 -6.67
CA TYR A 327 10.47 -20.81 -5.56
C TYR A 327 11.55 -21.17 -4.54
N ASN A 328 12.69 -21.70 -5.00
CA ASN A 328 13.83 -22.05 -4.15
C ASN A 328 14.42 -20.84 -3.43
N LYS A 329 14.50 -19.70 -4.11
CA LYS A 329 14.97 -18.45 -3.50
C LYS A 329 14.06 -18.02 -2.34
N LYS A 330 12.74 -18.06 -2.52
CA LYS A 330 11.79 -17.71 -1.46
C LYS A 330 11.79 -18.72 -0.32
N LEU A 331 11.95 -20.01 -0.63
CA LEU A 331 12.13 -21.07 0.37
C LEU A 331 13.35 -20.79 1.25
N TYR A 332 14.49 -20.50 0.63
CA TYR A 332 15.72 -20.14 1.33
C TYR A 332 15.54 -18.90 2.20
N LEU A 333 15.01 -17.80 1.64
CA LEU A 333 14.81 -16.54 2.37
C LEU A 333 13.90 -16.71 3.58
N TYR A 334 12.83 -17.51 3.48
CA TYR A 334 11.93 -17.74 4.59
C TYR A 334 12.61 -18.51 5.73
N PHE A 335 13.16 -19.69 5.45
CA PHE A 335 13.71 -20.56 6.50
C PHE A 335 15.03 -20.03 7.07
N SER A 336 15.77 -19.23 6.31
CA SER A 336 16.95 -18.52 6.83
C SER A 336 16.64 -17.23 7.57
N SER A 337 15.41 -16.72 7.47
CA SER A 337 15.02 -15.54 8.22
C SER A 337 14.96 -15.85 9.73
N PRO A 338 15.66 -15.08 10.58
CA PRO A 338 15.57 -15.25 12.02
C PRO A 338 14.21 -14.78 12.58
N PHE A 339 13.39 -14.16 11.74
CA PHE A 339 12.05 -13.69 12.06
C PHE A 339 10.94 -14.68 11.68
N SER A 340 11.28 -15.83 11.07
CA SER A 340 10.33 -16.84 10.59
C SER A 340 9.42 -17.42 11.68
N ASN A 341 9.82 -17.35 12.95
CA ASN A 341 9.05 -17.82 14.11
C ASN A 341 8.14 -16.75 14.74
N LEU A 342 8.07 -15.54 14.19
CA LEU A 342 7.12 -14.53 14.64
C LEU A 342 5.67 -15.04 14.47
N THR A 343 4.81 -14.68 15.43
CA THR A 343 3.38 -14.99 15.31
C THR A 343 2.75 -14.09 14.25
N ASP A 344 1.62 -14.49 13.65
CA ASP A 344 0.91 -13.65 12.68
C ASP A 344 0.54 -12.28 13.31
N LYS A 345 0.23 -12.24 14.61
CA LYS A 345 -0.02 -11.00 15.37
C LYS A 345 1.22 -10.11 15.47
N ASP A 346 2.39 -10.68 15.79
CA ASP A 346 3.64 -9.91 15.83
C ASP A 346 4.00 -9.38 14.43
N ILE A 347 3.75 -10.18 13.38
CA ILE A 347 3.98 -9.75 12.00
C ILE A 347 3.08 -8.57 11.65
N GLU A 348 1.78 -8.64 11.92
CA GLU A 348 0.83 -7.56 11.64
C GLU A 348 1.21 -6.25 12.35
N GLN A 349 1.63 -6.32 13.62
CA GLN A 349 2.03 -5.16 14.41
C GLN A 349 3.25 -4.42 13.82
N HIS A 350 4.15 -5.16 13.17
CA HIS A 350 5.43 -4.61 12.68
C HIS A 350 5.50 -4.53 11.15
N PHE A 351 4.46 -4.95 10.44
CA PHE A 351 4.40 -5.04 8.97
C PHE A 351 4.79 -3.73 8.28
N PHE A 352 4.18 -2.60 8.67
CA PHE A 352 4.45 -1.30 8.03
C PHE A 352 5.69 -0.59 8.57
N ASN A 353 6.36 -1.15 9.59
CA ASN A 353 7.43 -0.47 10.32
C ASN A 353 8.81 -1.12 10.11
N LEU A 354 8.87 -2.40 9.71
CA LEU A 354 10.10 -3.15 9.56
C LEU A 354 10.07 -3.97 8.27
N GLN A 355 10.95 -3.63 7.32
CA GLN A 355 10.96 -4.28 6.00
C GLN A 355 11.20 -5.79 6.08
N VAL A 356 12.06 -6.24 7.00
CA VAL A 356 12.32 -7.68 7.17
C VAL A 356 11.07 -8.44 7.68
N VAL A 357 10.20 -7.80 8.44
CA VAL A 357 8.95 -8.39 8.93
C VAL A 357 7.88 -8.35 7.84
N GLU A 358 7.78 -7.23 7.11
CA GLU A 358 6.89 -7.07 5.96
C GLU A 358 7.03 -8.21 4.95
N LYS A 359 8.27 -8.64 4.65
CA LYS A 359 8.55 -9.73 3.70
C LYS A 359 8.03 -11.10 4.13
N LEU A 360 7.84 -11.35 5.44
CA LEU A 360 7.50 -12.68 5.95
C LEU A 360 6.14 -13.20 5.43
N PRO A 361 5.04 -12.42 5.46
CA PRO A 361 3.78 -12.77 4.81
C PRO A 361 3.93 -13.22 3.35
N TYR A 362 4.67 -12.44 2.55
CA TYR A 362 4.90 -12.74 1.14
C TYR A 362 5.58 -14.10 0.99
N LEU A 363 6.68 -14.32 1.71
CA LEU A 363 7.44 -15.57 1.66
C LEU A 363 6.63 -16.77 2.18
N LYS A 364 6.00 -16.65 3.36
CA LYS A 364 5.21 -17.72 3.98
C LYS A 364 4.06 -18.15 3.07
N GLY A 365 3.26 -17.19 2.62
CA GLY A 365 2.10 -17.48 1.79
C GLY A 365 2.46 -17.97 0.40
N TYR A 366 3.53 -17.45 -0.20
CA TYR A 366 4.03 -17.95 -1.48
C TYR A 366 4.35 -19.45 -1.40
N LEU A 367 5.05 -19.85 -0.33
CA LEU A 367 5.40 -21.24 -0.12
C LEU A 367 4.17 -22.10 0.15
N ILE A 368 3.25 -21.63 1.01
CA ILE A 368 1.98 -22.34 1.28
C ILE A 368 1.18 -22.53 -0.01
N ALA A 369 0.96 -21.47 -0.80
CA ALA A 369 0.22 -21.54 -2.06
C ALA A 369 0.80 -22.62 -2.96
N GLY A 370 2.12 -22.58 -3.14
CA GLY A 370 2.83 -23.56 -3.90
C GLY A 370 2.71 -25.00 -3.39
N GLN A 371 2.82 -25.20 -2.09
CA GLN A 371 2.67 -26.53 -1.49
C GLN A 371 1.24 -27.06 -1.66
N VAL A 372 0.23 -26.22 -1.53
CA VAL A 372 -1.17 -26.59 -1.78
C VAL A 372 -1.37 -26.93 -3.26
N ASP A 373 -0.84 -26.12 -4.17
CA ASP A 373 -0.91 -26.34 -5.63
C ASP A 373 -0.19 -27.63 -6.07
N SER A 374 0.77 -28.13 -5.28
CA SER A 374 1.39 -29.43 -5.53
C SER A 374 0.50 -30.63 -5.15
N ILE A 375 -0.55 -30.40 -4.35
CA ILE A 375 -1.45 -31.42 -3.82
C ILE A 375 -2.79 -31.42 -4.57
N THR A 376 -3.25 -30.24 -5.00
CA THR A 376 -4.52 -30.04 -5.69
C THR A 376 -4.39 -28.96 -6.76
N ASP A 377 -5.34 -28.89 -7.69
CA ASP A 377 -5.41 -27.80 -8.67
C ASP A 377 -5.87 -26.51 -7.98
N LEU A 378 -4.91 -25.72 -7.50
CA LEU A 378 -5.22 -24.49 -6.76
C LEU A 378 -5.92 -23.46 -7.66
N ASP A 379 -5.71 -23.50 -8.97
CA ASP A 379 -6.35 -22.58 -9.91
C ASP A 379 -7.84 -22.84 -9.97
N ALA A 380 -8.24 -24.10 -10.15
CA ALA A 380 -9.64 -24.49 -10.15
C ALA A 380 -10.33 -24.16 -8.82
N VAL A 381 -9.65 -24.44 -7.70
CA VAL A 381 -10.14 -24.14 -6.35
C VAL A 381 -10.39 -22.63 -6.18
N LEU A 382 -9.40 -21.79 -6.48
CA LEU A 382 -9.52 -20.35 -6.27
C LEU A 382 -10.50 -19.71 -7.25
N LYS A 383 -10.55 -20.15 -8.52
CA LYS A 383 -11.55 -19.70 -9.50
C LYS A 383 -12.97 -19.99 -9.03
N LEU A 384 -13.21 -21.19 -8.48
CA LEU A 384 -14.51 -21.55 -7.92
C LEU A 384 -14.84 -20.69 -6.68
N MET A 385 -13.86 -20.45 -5.80
CA MET A 385 -14.02 -19.54 -4.67
C MET A 385 -14.40 -18.13 -5.13
N PHE A 386 -13.65 -17.55 -6.08
CA PHE A 386 -13.94 -16.21 -6.61
C PHE A 386 -15.34 -16.11 -7.19
N LYS A 387 -15.73 -17.09 -8.03
CA LYS A 387 -17.07 -17.15 -8.61
C LYS A 387 -18.16 -17.14 -7.54
N ASN A 388 -18.05 -18.00 -6.54
CA ASN A 388 -19.05 -18.12 -5.48
C ASN A 388 -19.12 -16.85 -4.59
N CYS A 389 -17.98 -16.25 -4.26
CA CYS A 389 -17.95 -15.00 -3.48
C CYS A 389 -18.64 -13.86 -4.23
N LYS A 390 -18.35 -13.77 -5.54
CA LYS A 390 -18.93 -12.76 -6.42
C LYS A 390 -20.44 -12.92 -6.62
N GLU A 391 -20.91 -14.14 -6.92
CA GLU A 391 -22.35 -14.43 -7.11
C GLU A 391 -23.18 -14.09 -5.85
N ASN A 392 -22.62 -14.36 -4.67
CA ASN A 392 -23.27 -14.05 -3.40
C ASN A 392 -23.17 -12.56 -2.99
N LYS A 393 -22.49 -11.72 -3.79
CA LYS A 393 -22.15 -10.31 -3.46
C LYS A 393 -21.52 -10.16 -2.07
N GLN A 394 -20.79 -11.17 -1.63
CA GLN A 394 -20.16 -11.21 -0.30
C GLN A 394 -18.64 -11.25 -0.46
N LYS A 395 -17.96 -10.42 0.33
CA LYS A 395 -16.52 -10.58 0.52
C LYS A 395 -16.29 -11.87 1.29
N CYS A 396 -15.49 -12.77 0.75
CA CYS A 396 -15.11 -13.98 1.47
C CYS A 396 -13.87 -13.69 2.31
N VAL A 397 -13.91 -14.13 3.57
CA VAL A 397 -12.74 -14.11 4.43
C VAL A 397 -12.14 -15.51 4.41
N PHE A 398 -10.93 -15.61 3.89
CA PHE A 398 -10.15 -16.83 3.84
C PHE A 398 -10.00 -17.42 5.23
N SER A 399 -10.23 -18.73 5.31
CA SER A 399 -9.86 -19.55 6.45
C SER A 399 -9.38 -20.92 5.95
N PRO A 400 -8.58 -21.65 6.74
CA PRO A 400 -8.18 -23.02 6.37
C PRO A 400 -9.40 -23.91 6.12
N ARG A 401 -10.48 -23.69 6.88
CA ARG A 401 -11.75 -24.39 6.72
C ARG A 401 -12.41 -24.05 5.37
N LEU A 402 -12.49 -22.77 5.04
CA LEU A 402 -13.05 -22.33 3.77
C LEU A 402 -12.29 -22.96 2.60
N LEU A 403 -10.96 -22.92 2.60
CA LEU A 403 -10.18 -23.58 1.54
C LEU A 403 -10.49 -25.08 1.45
N ALA A 404 -10.56 -25.77 2.60
CA ALA A 404 -10.86 -27.20 2.64
C ALA A 404 -12.25 -27.57 2.12
N GLU A 405 -13.24 -26.67 2.21
CA GLU A 405 -14.59 -26.86 1.66
C GLU A 405 -14.59 -26.84 0.11
N TYR A 406 -13.64 -26.13 -0.50
CA TYR A 406 -13.54 -26.00 -1.96
C TYR A 406 -12.60 -27.03 -2.60
N ILE A 407 -11.71 -27.65 -1.83
CA ILE A 407 -10.84 -28.71 -2.35
C ILE A 407 -11.63 -30.02 -2.43
N GLN A 408 -12.05 -30.37 -3.64
CA GLN A 408 -12.72 -31.64 -3.93
C GLN A 408 -11.69 -32.72 -4.30
N ASN A 409 -12.06 -33.99 -4.10
CA ASN A 409 -11.31 -35.16 -4.61
C ASN A 409 -9.87 -35.35 -4.08
N ILE A 410 -9.58 -34.94 -2.85
CA ILE A 410 -8.32 -35.27 -2.17
C ILE A 410 -8.55 -36.28 -1.03
N SER A 411 -7.52 -37.08 -0.73
CA SER A 411 -7.56 -38.00 0.40
C SER A 411 -7.56 -37.26 1.75
N ILE A 412 -8.07 -37.93 2.80
CA ILE A 412 -8.01 -37.41 4.18
C ILE A 412 -6.57 -37.08 4.63
N VAL A 413 -5.57 -37.80 4.11
CA VAL A 413 -4.15 -37.57 4.39
C VAL A 413 -3.69 -36.25 3.77
N GLN A 414 -4.04 -36.01 2.51
CA GLN A 414 -3.75 -34.74 1.82
C GLN A 414 -4.47 -33.57 2.50
N GLN A 415 -5.72 -33.74 2.93
CA GLN A 415 -6.48 -32.70 3.61
C GLN A 415 -5.82 -32.32 4.95
N LYS A 416 -5.42 -33.31 5.76
CA LYS A 416 -4.66 -33.07 7.00
C LYS A 416 -3.32 -32.38 6.73
N HIS A 417 -2.66 -32.72 5.63
CA HIS A 417 -1.40 -32.10 5.23
C HIS A 417 -1.59 -30.62 4.87
N ILE A 418 -2.59 -30.28 4.05
CA ILE A 418 -2.94 -28.89 3.71
C ILE A 418 -3.28 -28.09 4.97
N TYR A 419 -4.08 -28.67 5.87
CA TYR A 419 -4.39 -28.01 7.15
C TYR A 419 -3.13 -27.73 7.98
N SER A 420 -2.17 -28.67 8.02
CA SER A 420 -0.89 -28.51 8.71
C SER A 420 -0.03 -27.39 8.09
N LEU A 421 0.05 -27.32 6.75
CA LEU A 421 0.76 -26.25 6.04
C LEU A 421 0.23 -24.86 6.40
N ILE A 422 -1.09 -24.73 6.55
CA ILE A 422 -1.73 -23.45 6.85
C ILE A 422 -1.64 -23.10 8.34
N SER A 423 -1.90 -24.05 9.22
CA SER A 423 -1.98 -23.82 10.67
C SER A 423 -0.61 -23.76 11.36
N ASN A 424 0.40 -24.47 10.82
CA ASN A 424 1.73 -24.56 11.44
C ASN A 424 2.84 -24.78 10.40
N PHE A 425 2.99 -23.83 9.49
CA PHE A 425 3.92 -23.92 8.36
C PHE A 425 5.36 -24.30 8.77
N ASN A 426 5.90 -23.73 9.86
CA ASN A 426 7.27 -24.03 10.33
C ASN A 426 7.47 -25.47 10.80
N LYS A 427 6.41 -26.19 11.16
CA LYS A 427 6.46 -27.61 11.55
C LYS A 427 5.91 -28.54 10.47
N ALA A 428 5.34 -28.00 9.40
CA ALA A 428 4.75 -28.78 8.34
C ALA A 428 5.85 -29.49 7.52
N LYS A 429 5.56 -30.73 7.11
CA LYS A 429 6.41 -31.42 6.15
C LYS A 429 6.15 -30.81 4.78
N LEU A 430 7.18 -30.38 4.07
CA LEU A 430 7.03 -29.88 2.70
C LEU A 430 7.04 -31.05 1.70
N VAL A 431 6.24 -30.92 0.64
CA VAL A 431 6.27 -31.74 -0.57
C VAL A 431 7.40 -31.24 -1.46
N TYR A 432 8.18 -32.18 -2.01
CA TYR A 432 9.40 -31.92 -2.79
C TYR A 432 9.21 -32.09 -4.29
N SER A 433 7.96 -32.06 -4.76
CA SER A 433 7.61 -32.21 -6.17
C SER A 433 6.59 -31.14 -6.55
N PHE A 434 6.84 -30.46 -7.66
CA PHE A 434 5.96 -29.44 -8.22
C PHE A 434 5.70 -29.74 -9.69
N LEU A 435 4.43 -29.80 -10.09
CA LEU A 435 4.05 -30.01 -11.51
C LEU A 435 4.78 -31.22 -12.13
N GLY A 436 4.95 -32.30 -11.35
CA GLY A 436 5.66 -33.52 -11.78
C GLY A 436 7.19 -33.48 -11.77
N LYS A 437 7.83 -32.42 -11.25
CA LYS A 437 9.29 -32.27 -11.20
C LYS A 437 9.79 -32.05 -9.77
N ALA A 438 10.90 -32.71 -9.43
CA ALA A 438 11.53 -32.58 -8.12
C ALA A 438 12.08 -31.16 -7.91
N ILE A 439 11.92 -30.64 -6.69
CA ILE A 439 12.51 -29.37 -6.25
C ILE A 439 13.88 -29.66 -5.62
N LEU A 440 14.85 -28.75 -5.78
CA LEU A 440 16.18 -28.84 -5.18
C LEU A 440 16.09 -28.95 -3.64
N SER A 441 16.66 -30.05 -3.11
CA SER A 441 17.09 -30.16 -1.72
C SER A 441 18.62 -30.20 -1.71
N SER A 442 19.30 -29.18 -1.19
CA SER A 442 20.73 -29.29 -0.88
C SER A 442 21.10 -28.53 0.40
N LYS A 443 21.96 -29.16 1.21
CA LYS A 443 22.61 -28.56 2.39
C LYS A 443 23.74 -27.65 1.93
N ILE A 444 23.71 -26.39 2.36
CA ILE A 444 24.93 -25.64 2.66
C ILE A 444 25.04 -25.63 4.18
N ILE A 445 26.16 -26.09 4.73
CA ILE A 445 26.52 -25.90 6.14
C ILE A 445 27.54 -24.75 6.17
N PRO A 446 27.15 -23.53 6.55
CA PRO A 446 28.13 -22.52 6.94
C PRO A 446 28.56 -22.81 8.39
N SER A 447 29.86 -22.85 8.64
CA SER A 447 30.44 -22.91 9.98
C SER A 447 30.79 -21.49 10.46
N VAL A 448 29.86 -20.79 11.14
CA VAL A 448 30.18 -19.48 11.75
C VAL A 448 29.45 -19.30 13.09
N LYS A 449 30.07 -18.53 14.00
CA LYS A 449 29.65 -18.22 15.37
C LYS A 449 28.27 -17.56 15.44
N TYR A 450 27.45 -17.97 16.41
CA TYR A 450 26.14 -17.41 16.69
C TYR A 450 26.21 -16.19 17.61
N ILE A 451 25.36 -15.19 17.34
CA ILE A 451 25.00 -14.17 18.32
C ILE A 451 23.51 -14.36 18.64
N ASN A 452 23.23 -14.69 19.91
CA ASN A 452 21.89 -14.93 20.39
C ASN A 452 21.19 -13.57 20.63
N LEU A 453 20.65 -12.99 19.57
CA LEU A 453 19.84 -11.78 19.66
C LEU A 453 18.40 -12.18 20.02
N ASN A 454 17.87 -11.60 21.11
CA ASN A 454 16.44 -11.66 21.37
C ASN A 454 15.73 -10.67 20.44
N ILE A 455 15.60 -11.08 19.18
CA ILE A 455 15.05 -10.28 18.08
C ILE A 455 13.62 -9.83 18.39
N THR A 456 12.82 -10.68 19.03
CA THR A 456 11.47 -10.31 19.47
C THR A 456 11.51 -9.16 20.48
N SER A 457 12.44 -9.17 21.43
CA SER A 457 12.64 -8.06 22.37
C SER A 457 13.11 -6.78 21.66
N ILE A 458 14.06 -6.89 20.73
CA ILE A 458 14.59 -5.75 19.97
C ILE A 458 13.49 -5.09 19.15
N ILE A 459 12.68 -5.89 18.43
CA ILE A 459 11.56 -5.40 17.64
C ILE A 459 10.49 -4.75 18.52
N LYS A 460 10.10 -5.42 19.62
CA LYS A 460 9.04 -4.93 20.52
C LYS A 460 9.43 -3.62 21.20
N ASN A 461 10.67 -3.51 21.64
CA ASN A 461 11.14 -2.34 22.36
C ASN A 461 11.63 -1.23 21.42
N ARG A 462 11.91 -1.52 20.15
CA ARG A 462 12.57 -0.62 19.19
C ARG A 462 13.90 -0.06 19.70
N TYR A 463 14.61 -0.81 20.55
CA TYR A 463 15.94 -0.44 21.03
C TYR A 463 16.90 -1.62 20.93
N ILE A 464 18.16 -1.32 20.62
CA ILE A 464 19.28 -2.26 20.69
C ILE A 464 20.39 -1.64 21.55
N THR A 465 20.92 -2.40 22.50
CA THR A 465 22.03 -1.90 23.33
C THR A 465 23.34 -1.99 22.57
N GLY A 466 24.25 -1.05 22.79
CA GLY A 466 25.58 -1.06 22.18
C GLY A 466 26.39 -2.28 22.58
N LYS A 467 26.07 -2.97 23.69
CA LYS A 467 26.63 -4.29 24.01
C LYS A 467 26.35 -5.32 22.92
N TYR A 468 25.14 -5.31 22.35
CA TYR A 468 24.80 -6.20 21.23
C TYR A 468 25.48 -5.74 19.95
N LEU A 469 25.50 -4.44 19.66
CA LEU A 469 26.18 -3.90 18.47
C LEU A 469 27.69 -4.18 18.51
N ASN A 470 28.33 -4.08 19.67
CA ASN A 470 29.75 -4.40 19.89
C ASN A 470 30.11 -5.87 19.75
N SER A 471 29.12 -6.77 19.82
CA SER A 471 29.35 -8.16 19.42
C SER A 471 29.46 -8.34 17.90
N LEU A 472 29.07 -7.31 17.12
CA LEU A 472 29.11 -7.26 15.66
C LEU A 472 30.22 -6.33 15.13
N ASP A 473 30.46 -5.19 15.79
CA ASP A 473 31.55 -4.23 15.52
C ASP A 473 31.83 -3.38 16.77
N SER A 474 33.10 -3.28 17.19
CA SER A 474 33.54 -2.67 18.45
C SER A 474 33.49 -1.13 18.51
N SER A 475 32.61 -0.49 17.76
CA SER A 475 32.53 0.97 17.60
C SER A 475 31.44 1.66 18.43
N PHE A 476 30.61 0.90 19.15
CA PHE A 476 29.46 1.43 19.91
C PHE A 476 29.78 1.60 21.40
N ASP A 477 29.01 2.42 22.10
CA ASP A 477 29.09 2.47 23.57
C ASP A 477 28.27 1.31 24.14
N VAL A 478 28.94 0.35 24.81
CA VAL A 478 28.31 -0.85 25.39
C VAL A 478 27.14 -0.54 26.34
N ASN A 479 27.16 0.62 26.98
CA ASN A 479 26.18 1.03 27.99
C ASN A 479 25.02 1.84 27.39
N LYS A 480 25.11 2.21 26.11
CA LYS A 480 24.11 3.03 25.43
C LYS A 480 23.05 2.18 24.75
N SER A 481 21.82 2.68 24.72
CA SER A 481 20.74 2.13 23.90
C SER A 481 20.55 3.00 22.66
N TYR A 482 20.37 2.35 21.52
CA TYR A 482 20.15 2.99 20.24
C TYR A 482 18.73 2.68 19.76
N THR A 483 18.03 3.69 19.25
CA THR A 483 16.69 3.50 18.68
C THR A 483 16.82 2.74 17.37
N LEU A 484 16.04 1.68 17.19
CA LEU A 484 15.99 0.94 15.94
C LEU A 484 15.03 1.61 14.96
N LEU A 485 15.57 2.11 13.86
CA LEU A 485 14.81 2.73 12.76
C LEU A 485 14.31 1.68 11.77
N ASN A 486 15.17 0.76 11.35
CA ASN A 486 14.84 -0.30 10.39
C ASN A 486 15.81 -1.49 10.52
N ILE A 487 15.40 -2.65 10.02
CA ILE A 487 16.26 -3.79 9.79
C ILE A 487 16.07 -4.26 8.35
N GLU A 488 17.16 -4.34 7.60
CA GLU A 488 17.18 -4.95 6.28
C GLU A 488 17.91 -6.29 6.33
N GLN A 489 17.51 -7.21 5.45
CA GLN A 489 18.21 -8.47 5.21
C GLN A 489 18.63 -8.47 3.74
N ASP A 490 19.92 -8.58 3.48
CA ASP A 490 20.43 -8.69 2.11
C ASP A 490 20.36 -10.13 1.58
N TYR A 491 20.74 -10.33 0.31
CA TYR A 491 20.68 -11.64 -0.35
C TYR A 491 21.65 -12.68 0.24
N GLU A 492 22.64 -12.25 1.01
CA GLU A 492 23.59 -13.10 1.71
C GLU A 492 23.16 -13.37 3.17
N ASN A 493 21.95 -12.93 3.55
CA ASN A 493 21.40 -12.98 4.90
C ASN A 493 22.16 -12.15 5.95
N ASN A 494 22.92 -11.15 5.53
CA ASN A 494 23.43 -10.17 6.47
C ASN A 494 22.27 -9.27 6.91
N LEU A 495 22.11 -9.10 8.23
CA LEU A 495 21.21 -8.08 8.75
C LEU A 495 21.92 -6.74 8.78
N ARG A 496 21.27 -5.71 8.24
CA ARG A 496 21.68 -4.31 8.37
C ARG A 496 20.75 -3.63 9.36
N PHE A 497 21.33 -3.00 10.36
CA PHE A 497 20.57 -2.28 11.39
C PHE A 497 20.70 -0.78 11.13
N PHE A 498 19.55 -0.12 11.00
CA PHE A 498 19.48 1.32 10.91
C PHE A 498 19.09 1.83 12.28
N ILE A 499 19.98 2.61 12.90
CA ILE A 499 19.84 3.02 14.29
C ILE A 499 20.04 4.53 14.46
N GLU A 500 19.44 5.09 15.49
CA GLU A 500 19.58 6.49 15.85
C GLU A 500 20.15 6.63 17.26
N ASP A 501 21.15 7.50 17.37
CA ASP A 501 21.64 8.04 18.63
C ASP A 501 20.99 9.42 18.85
N VAL A 502 20.70 9.78 20.10
CA VAL A 502 20.12 11.06 20.52
C VAL A 502 20.99 12.21 19.98
N GLY A 503 20.67 12.70 18.79
CA GLY A 503 21.35 13.81 18.10
C GLY A 503 22.10 13.48 16.79
N LYS A 504 22.26 12.20 16.39
CA LYS A 504 22.85 11.82 15.08
C LYS A 504 22.30 10.47 14.58
N SER A 505 21.75 10.46 13.37
CA SER A 505 21.43 9.22 12.64
C SER A 505 22.70 8.60 12.06
N GLN A 506 22.87 7.28 12.21
CA GLN A 506 24.01 6.54 11.65
C GLN A 506 23.54 5.24 11.00
N GLU A 507 24.07 4.96 9.80
CA GLU A 507 23.90 3.66 9.13
C GLU A 507 25.01 2.73 9.61
N PHE A 508 24.66 1.56 10.13
CA PHE A 508 25.62 0.60 10.64
C PHE A 508 25.56 -0.73 9.88
N PHE A 509 26.72 -1.10 9.34
CA PHE A 509 26.97 -2.42 8.76
C PHE A 509 27.68 -3.26 9.81
N PRO A 510 27.07 -4.31 10.38
CA PRO A 510 27.89 -5.33 11.00
C PRO A 510 28.79 -5.91 9.89
N ALA A 511 30.11 -5.91 10.10
CA ALA A 511 31.01 -6.67 9.25
C ALA A 511 30.62 -8.15 9.38
N THR A 512 29.88 -8.64 8.37
CA THR A 512 29.55 -10.06 8.14
C THR A 512 29.27 -10.85 9.42
N VAL A 513 28.11 -10.60 10.04
CA VAL A 513 27.56 -11.56 11.01
C VAL A 513 26.48 -12.37 10.32
N PRO A 514 26.82 -13.57 9.80
CA PRO A 514 25.82 -14.47 9.28
C PRO A 514 24.90 -14.88 10.43
N ILE A 515 23.63 -14.47 10.36
CA ILE A 515 22.62 -15.00 11.27
C ILE A 515 22.23 -16.37 10.76
N ILE A 516 22.83 -17.41 11.34
CA ILE A 516 22.48 -18.79 11.03
C ILE A 516 21.27 -19.17 11.88
N THR A 517 20.11 -19.36 11.25
CA THR A 517 19.01 -20.12 11.86
C THR A 517 19.34 -21.61 11.78
N LYS A 518 19.02 -22.40 12.81
CA LYS A 518 19.07 -23.87 12.72
C LYS A 518 17.98 -24.34 11.76
N ILE A 519 18.30 -24.47 10.47
CA ILE A 519 17.37 -25.00 9.47
C ILE A 519 17.53 -26.54 9.40
N PRO A 520 16.45 -27.32 9.47
CA PRO A 520 16.49 -28.75 9.19
C PRO A 520 16.93 -29.00 7.75
N GLN A 521 17.85 -29.93 7.57
CA GLN A 521 18.51 -30.18 6.30
C GLN A 521 18.09 -31.55 5.74
N TYR A 522 17.56 -31.58 4.52
CA TYR A 522 17.17 -32.79 3.78
C TYR A 522 17.92 -32.85 2.42
N SER A 523 18.31 -34.04 1.97
CA SER A 523 19.03 -34.28 0.71
C SER A 523 18.46 -35.49 -0.05
N LEU A 524 18.57 -35.53 -1.39
CA LEU A 524 18.33 -36.73 -2.21
C LEU A 524 19.52 -37.05 -3.14
N LYS A 525 19.83 -38.36 -3.23
CA LYS A 525 20.69 -38.97 -4.26
C LYS A 525 19.93 -38.98 -5.59
N LYS A 526 20.70 -38.86 -6.68
CA LYS A 526 20.25 -39.08 -8.06
C LYS A 526 19.58 -40.47 -8.14
N GLN A 527 18.30 -40.54 -8.52
CA GLN A 527 17.73 -41.79 -8.99
C GLN A 527 18.34 -42.06 -10.36
N SER A 528 19.06 -43.17 -10.44
CA SER A 528 19.55 -43.80 -11.67
C SER A 528 18.40 -44.17 -12.60
#